data_AF-A0A3C0SHT1-F1
#
_entry.id   AF-A0A3C0SHT1-F1
#
_cell.length_a   1.000
_cell.length_b   1.000
_cell.length_c   1.000
_cell.angle_alpha   90.00
_cell.angle_beta   90.00
_cell.angle_gamma   90.00
#
_symmetry.space_group_name_H-M   'P 1'
#
loop_
_entity.id
_entity.type
_entity.pdbx_description
1 polymer ?
#
loop_
_entity_poly.entity_id
_entity_poly.type
_entity_poly.pdbx_seq_one_letter_code
_entity_poly.pdbx_strand_id
1 'polypeptide(L)'
;MNRDCALAREVCAMDDEVDDLDRQIFRELLMLMMQNPRNIEQAMHLILISRNLERAGDHVTNLCEHIVYMTTGAFVKAGDFRRPQRGKEG
;
A
#
# COMPACT_ATOMS: atom_id res chain seq x y z
N MET A 1 12.58 -1.38 -24.69
CA MET A 1 11.60 -2.20 -23.95
C MET A 1 11.66 -2.03 -22.42
N ASN A 2 12.39 -1.06 -21.84
CA ASN A 2 12.96 -1.30 -20.50
C ASN A 2 12.84 -0.18 -19.44
N ARG A 3 12.18 0.96 -19.72
CA ARG A 3 12.08 2.07 -18.76
C ARG A 3 10.77 2.06 -17.98
N ASP A 4 9.66 1.79 -18.67
CA ASP A 4 8.32 1.82 -18.10
C ASP A 4 8.08 0.65 -17.13
N CYS A 5 8.60 -0.55 -17.45
CA CYS A 5 8.58 -1.69 -16.54
C CYS A 5 9.44 -1.49 -15.27
N ALA A 6 10.52 -0.72 -15.38
CA ALA A 6 11.37 -0.41 -14.21
C ALA A 6 10.65 0.55 -13.26
N LEU A 7 10.00 1.58 -13.81
CA LEU A 7 9.20 2.53 -13.04
C LEU A 7 7.99 1.85 -12.38
N ALA A 8 7.29 0.97 -13.10
CA ALA A 8 6.17 0.21 -12.54
C ALA A 8 6.61 -0.66 -11.35
N ARG A 9 7.79 -1.30 -11.44
CA ARG A 9 8.36 -2.07 -10.33
C ARG A 9 8.71 -1.21 -9.13
N GLU A 10 9.27 -0.03 -9.35
CA GLU A 10 9.61 0.91 -8.27
C GLU A 10 8.35 1.39 -7.53
N VAL A 11 7.31 1.78 -8.27
CA VAL A 11 6.03 2.20 -7.68
C VAL A 11 5.39 1.07 -6.88
N CYS A 12 5.38 -0.17 -7.40
CA CYS A 12 4.85 -1.31 -6.65
C CYS A 12 5.65 -1.61 -5.37
N ALA A 13 6.97 -1.44 -5.40
CA ALA A 13 7.80 -1.63 -4.21
C ALA A 13 7.51 -0.59 -3.13
N MET A 14 7.31 0.68 -3.53
CA MET A 14 6.89 1.74 -2.61
C MET A 14 5.50 1.47 -2.02
N ASP A 15 4.56 0.99 -2.83
CA ASP A 15 3.22 0.63 -2.38
C ASP A 15 3.25 -0.51 -1.34
N ASP A 16 4.10 -1.53 -1.56
CA ASP A 16 4.30 -2.58 -0.57
C ASP A 16 4.89 -2.04 0.76
N GLU A 17 5.72 -1.00 0.73
CA GLU A 17 6.23 -0.35 1.94
C GLU A 17 5.13 0.41 2.68
N VAL A 18 4.22 1.07 1.97
CA VAL A 18 3.04 1.73 2.56
C VAL A 18 2.11 0.70 3.22
N ASP A 19 1.89 -0.45 2.59
CA ASP A 19 1.14 -1.58 3.16
C ASP A 19 1.76 -2.10 4.47
N ASP A 20 3.09 -2.23 4.50
CA ASP A 20 3.81 -2.67 5.70
C ASP A 20 3.67 -1.66 6.84
N LEU A 21 3.78 -0.36 6.52
CA LEU A 21 3.63 0.73 7.47
C LEU A 21 2.20 0.83 8.01
N ASP A 22 1.18 0.70 7.17
CA ASP A 22 -0.22 0.71 7.62
C ASP A 22 -0.48 -0.41 8.65
N ARG A 23 -0.01 -1.63 8.34
CA ARG A 23 -0.10 -2.77 9.26
C ARG A 23 0.67 -2.55 10.56
N GLN A 24 1.83 -1.91 10.50
CA GLN A 24 2.62 -1.58 11.68
C GLN A 24 1.91 -0.53 12.55
N ILE A 25 1.50 0.59 11.95
CA ILE A 25 0.78 1.67 12.61
C ILE A 25 -0.47 1.14 13.29
N PHE A 26 -1.24 0.28 12.61
CA PHE A 26 -2.43 -0.34 13.19
C PHE A 26 -2.12 -1.10 14.50
N ARG A 27 -1.07 -1.94 14.50
CA ARG A 27 -0.67 -2.69 15.71
C ARG A 27 -0.20 -1.77 16.83
N GLU A 28 0.57 -0.74 16.51
CA GLU A 28 1.05 0.24 17.49
C GLU A 28 -0.10 1.03 18.11
N LEU A 29 -1.06 1.45 17.29
CA LEU A 29 -2.24 2.18 17.75
C LEU A 29 -3.14 1.31 18.63
N LEU A 30 -3.29 0.02 18.32
CA LEU A 30 -3.99 -0.91 19.21
C LEU A 30 -3.31 -1.00 20.57
N MET A 31 -1.97 -1.10 20.62
CA MET A 31 -1.24 -1.11 21.90
C MET A 31 -1.44 0.21 22.67
N LEU A 32 -1.45 1.36 21.98
CA LEU A 32 -1.70 2.66 22.61
C LEU A 32 -3.12 2.79 23.18
N MET A 33 -4.12 2.21 22.51
CA MET A 33 -5.50 2.15 23.02
C MET A 33 -5.62 1.23 24.23
N MET A 34 -4.93 0.09 24.22
CA MET A 34 -4.92 -0.87 25.33
C MET A 34 -4.22 -0.31 26.57
N GLN A 35 -3.16 0.48 26.40
CA GLN A 35 -2.45 1.12 27.51
C GLN A 35 -3.29 2.22 28.18
N ASN A 36 -4.04 3.00 27.40
CA ASN A 36 -4.90 4.05 27.94
C ASN A 36 -6.14 4.26 27.03
N PRO A 37 -7.35 3.91 27.49
CA PRO A 37 -8.59 4.10 26.72
C PRO A 37 -8.87 5.54 26.28
N ARG A 38 -8.27 6.55 26.92
CA ARG A 38 -8.38 7.95 26.48
C ARG A 38 -7.78 8.21 25.09
N ASN A 39 -6.89 7.33 24.62
CA ASN A 39 -6.25 7.44 23.31
C ASN A 39 -7.13 6.92 22.17
N ILE A 40 -8.27 6.26 22.44
CA ILE A 40 -9.09 5.58 21.42
C ILE A 40 -9.47 6.53 20.28
N GLU A 41 -10.00 7.72 20.58
CA GLU A 41 -10.45 8.65 19.54
C GLU A 41 -9.31 9.11 18.62
N GLN A 42 -8.19 9.54 19.21
CA GLN A 42 -7.01 9.98 18.46
C GLN A 42 -6.41 8.83 17.62
N ALA A 43 -6.30 7.65 18.20
CA ALA A 43 -5.79 6.47 17.52
C ALA A 43 -6.71 6.03 16.36
N MET A 44 -8.03 6.17 16.51
CA MET A 44 -8.98 5.92 15.42
C MET A 44 -8.78 6.90 14.25
N HIS A 45 -8.57 8.19 14.52
CA HIS A 45 -8.25 9.15 13.46
C HIS A 45 -6.97 8.81 12.72
N LEU A 46 -5.92 8.40 13.45
CA LEU A 46 -4.65 8.01 12.85
C LEU A 46 -4.78 6.74 11.99
N ILE A 47 -5.57 5.75 12.41
CA ILE A 47 -5.89 4.57 11.59
C ILE A 47 -6.57 4.99 10.28
N LEU A 48 -7.55 5.89 10.34
CA LEU A 48 -8.26 6.35 9.13
C LEU A 48 -7.33 7.12 8.18
N ILE A 49 -6.44 7.94 8.73
CA ILE A 49 -5.43 8.66 7.94
C ILE A 49 -4.48 7.68 7.26
N SER A 50 -3.93 6.73 8.02
CA SER A 50 -3.04 5.67 7.50
C SER A 50 -3.69 4.91 6.34
N ARG A 51 -4.95 4.50 6.53
CA ARG A 51 -5.69 3.77 5.51
C ARG A 51 -6.03 4.60 4.28
N ASN A 52 -6.27 5.90 4.42
CA ASN A 52 -6.44 6.77 3.27
C ASN A 52 -5.13 6.94 2.47
N LEU A 53 -3.98 6.89 3.14
CA LEU A 53 -2.67 6.92 2.48
C LEU A 53 -2.41 5.63 1.70
N GLU A 54 -2.71 4.45 2.28
CA GLU A 54 -2.64 3.17 1.57
C GLU A 54 -3.50 3.16 0.31
N ARG A 55 -4.75 3.62 0.40
CA ARG A 55 -5.65 3.71 -0.77
C ARG A 55 -5.13 4.68 -1.84
N ALA A 56 -4.46 5.75 -1.43
CA ALA A 56 -3.82 6.66 -2.38
C ALA A 56 -2.65 5.96 -3.11
N GLY A 57 -1.86 5.14 -2.40
CA GLY A 57 -0.81 4.29 -2.98
C GLY A 57 -1.38 3.33 -4.03
N ASP A 58 -2.44 2.59 -3.68
CA ASP A 58 -3.09 1.66 -4.61
C ASP A 58 -3.62 2.38 -5.86
N HIS A 59 -4.17 3.59 -5.72
CA HIS A 59 -4.61 4.39 -6.86
C HIS A 59 -3.46 4.85 -7.76
N VAL A 60 -2.31 5.22 -7.19
CA VAL A 60 -1.12 5.57 -7.97
C VAL A 60 -0.61 4.34 -8.74
N THR A 61 -0.58 3.19 -8.08
CA THR A 61 -0.20 1.91 -8.70
C THR A 61 -1.09 1.56 -9.90
N ASN A 62 -2.42 1.62 -9.73
CA ASN A 62 -3.39 1.39 -10.80
C ASN A 62 -3.20 2.38 -11.98
N LEU A 63 -2.91 3.66 -11.68
CA LEU A 63 -2.63 4.66 -12.72
C LEU A 63 -1.36 4.33 -13.51
N CYS A 64 -0.31 3.86 -12.83
CA CYS A 64 0.93 3.44 -13.48
C CYS A 64 0.70 2.25 -14.43
N GLU A 65 -0.10 1.26 -14.04
CA GLU A 65 -0.49 0.15 -14.93
C GLU A 65 -1.16 0.66 -16.21
N HIS A 66 -2.10 1.61 -16.08
CA HIS A 66 -2.78 2.20 -17.22
C HIS A 66 -1.82 2.96 -18.14
N ILE A 67 -0.86 3.72 -17.60
CA ILE A 67 0.14 4.44 -18.39
C ILE A 67 1.04 3.47 -19.17
N VAL A 68 1.48 2.38 -18.52
CA VAL A 68 2.29 1.34 -19.17
C VAL A 68 1.50 0.70 -20.31
N TYR A 69 0.24 0.36 -20.08
CA TYR A 69 -0.62 -0.22 -21.11
C TYR A 69 -0.85 0.73 -22.29
N MET A 70 -1.18 2.00 -22.02
CA MET A 70 -1.39 2.99 -23.08
C MET A 70 -0.14 3.26 -23.92
N THR A 71 1.04 3.15 -23.32
CA THR A 71 2.31 3.46 -24.00
C THR A 71 2.88 2.26 -24.76
N THR A 72 2.73 1.05 -24.22
CA THR A 72 3.40 -0.16 -24.74
C THR A 72 2.46 -1.15 -25.40
N GLY A 73 1.14 -1.04 -25.16
CA GLY A 73 0.14 -2.03 -25.52
C GLY A 73 0.20 -3.32 -24.70
N ALA A 74 1.17 -3.45 -23.78
CA ALA A 74 1.32 -4.61 -22.92
C ALA A 74 0.52 -4.42 -21.63
N PHE A 75 -0.26 -5.44 -21.28
CA PHE A 75 -0.99 -5.45 -20.02
C PHE A 75 -0.08 -5.97 -18.91
N VAL A 76 0.08 -5.17 -17.86
CA VAL A 76 0.96 -5.45 -16.73
C VAL A 76 0.17 -5.16 -15.46
N LYS A 77 0.10 -6.11 -14.53
CA LYS A 77 -0.55 -5.90 -13.24
C LYS A 77 0.49 -5.62 -12.17
N ALA A 78 0.18 -4.77 -11.21
CA ALA A 78 1.00 -4.54 -10.03
C ALA A 78 1.22 -5.82 -9.23
N GLY A 79 0.22 -6.71 -9.21
CA GLY A 79 0.36 -8.05 -8.62
C GLY A 79 1.51 -8.88 -9.22
N ASP A 80 1.97 -8.56 -10.43
CA ASP A 80 3.12 -9.24 -11.07
C ASP A 80 4.47 -8.76 -10.49
N PHE A 81 4.47 -7.62 -9.77
CA PHE A 81 5.66 -7.00 -9.17
C PHE A 81 5.61 -6.88 -7.64
N ARG A 82 4.41 -6.89 -7.05
CA ARG A 82 4.23 -6.84 -5.59
C ARG A 82 4.90 -8.02 -4.93
N ARG A 83 5.44 -7.80 -3.74
CA ARG A 83 5.98 -8.86 -2.88
C ARG A 83 4.84 -9.85 -2.55
N PRO A 84 5.11 -11.17 -2.52
CA PRO A 84 4.10 -12.13 -2.10
C PRO A 84 3.62 -11.78 -0.69
N GLN A 85 2.32 -11.52 -0.53
CA GLN A 85 1.74 -11.20 0.77
C GLN A 85 1.83 -12.44 1.66
N ARG A 86 2.70 -12.38 2.68
CA ARG A 86 2.84 -13.41 3.69
C ARG A 86 1.59 -13.36 4.59
N GLY A 87 0.60 -14.23 4.35
CA GLY A 87 -0.52 -14.42 5.30
C GLY A 87 -1.95 -14.46 4.77
N LYS A 88 -2.21 -14.89 3.53
CA LYS A 88 -3.57 -15.36 3.13
C LYS A 88 -3.63 -16.88 3.05
N GLU A 89 -3.19 -17.55 4.10
CA GLU A 89 -3.60 -18.93 4.42
C GLU A 89 -4.24 -18.85 5.80
N GLY A 90 -5.56 -19.00 5.83
CA GLY A 90 -6.42 -18.90 7.01
C GLY A 90 -7.87 -19.00 6.60
#